data_AF-A0A2T2N5L8-F1
#
_entry.id   AF-A0A2T2N5L8-F1
#
_cell.length_a   1.000
_cell.length_b   1.000
_cell.length_c   1.000
_cell.angle_alpha   90.00
_cell.angle_beta   90.00
_cell.angle_gamma   90.00
#
_symmetry.space_group_name_H-M   'P 1'
#
loop_
_entity.id
_entity.type
_entity.pdbx_description
1 polymer ?
#
loop_
_entity_poly.entity_id
_entity_poly.type
_entity_poly.pdbx_seq_one_letter_code
_entity_poly.pdbx_strand_id
1 'polypeptide(L)'
;MSQSTDPRHFFQTTSALDESARKASKSKNAKGNPVKLPSKILAVVPDPQSEAQIYIAEAAGSVKRINLEANETTATYAGPVAPLTSLAVSPSTDTVFAGCWDKSVWSWTISTRKLARRFQGHSDFVKAVAVFTLQGKEILVSGSSDATIIVWDVETGEKLHKLKGHTRGILALALDPAELETSKDSVTVFSAGSDREIRRWTIGLSSASEIQGTTEAPAPILAHETSVDALRFDSDDDLWTASADKSVKCLSRARNWEEDTRLEHPDFVRDVVVDEEGGWVVTACRDEEVRVWEKSSGKLHHVFTGHFEEVTGLVLLPSQKVVSVSIDATVRQWSLKATDLAQAIKEAEDEKQGKEKEKEPENKGSIMTAEEEAELAELMGDSD
;
A
#
# COMPACT_ATOMS: atom_id res chain seq x y z
N MET A 1 8.28 37.94 9.25
CA MET A 1 6.98 37.75 8.58
C MET A 1 7.16 38.17 7.13
N SER A 2 7.35 37.22 6.22
CA SER A 2 7.46 37.49 4.79
C SER A 2 6.08 37.82 4.23
N GLN A 3 5.81 39.08 3.94
CA GLN A 3 4.62 39.47 3.20
C GLN A 3 4.86 39.17 1.72
N SER A 4 4.19 38.15 1.20
CA SER A 4 4.06 37.94 -0.24
C SER A 4 3.21 39.08 -0.82
N THR A 5 3.66 39.68 -1.93
CA THR A 5 2.94 40.74 -2.66
C THR A 5 1.81 40.20 -3.54
N ASP A 6 1.60 38.88 -3.57
CA ASP A 6 0.52 38.25 -4.32
C ASP A 6 -0.76 38.18 -3.46
N PRO A 7 -1.88 38.79 -3.91
CA PRO A 7 -3.17 38.76 -3.21
C PRO A 7 -3.70 37.36 -2.89
N ARG A 8 -3.22 36.30 -3.57
CA ARG A 8 -3.63 34.91 -3.32
C ARG A 8 -2.83 34.22 -2.20
N HIS A 9 -1.74 34.83 -1.75
CA HIS A 9 -0.78 34.24 -0.82
C HIS A 9 -0.70 34.98 0.53
N PHE A 10 -1.63 35.89 0.81
CA PHE A 10 -1.62 36.79 1.98
C PHE A 10 -1.67 36.06 3.35
N PHE A 11 -2.18 34.82 3.38
CA PHE A 11 -2.26 33.98 4.59
C PHE A 11 -1.38 32.73 4.55
N GLN A 12 -0.55 32.56 3.52
CA GLN A 12 0.32 31.39 3.40
C GLN A 12 1.72 31.74 3.93
N THR A 13 2.25 30.90 4.81
CA THR A 13 3.64 31.02 5.25
C THR A 13 4.58 30.72 4.08
N THR A 14 5.80 31.27 4.10
CA THR A 14 6.85 30.89 3.12
C THR A 14 7.05 29.38 3.07
N SER A 15 7.06 28.72 4.24
CA SER A 15 7.13 27.26 4.31
C SER A 15 6.01 26.55 3.53
N ALA A 16 4.77 27.04 3.59
CA ALA A 16 3.65 26.43 2.86
C ALA A 16 3.76 26.68 1.34
N LEU A 17 4.28 27.84 0.94
CA LEU A 17 4.55 28.17 -0.46
C LEU A 17 5.67 27.30 -1.02
N ASP A 18 6.77 27.16 -0.28
CA ASP A 18 7.92 26.34 -0.66
C ASP A 18 7.52 24.86 -0.75
N GLU A 19 6.72 24.38 0.19
CA GLU A 19 6.18 23.01 0.16
C GLU A 19 5.26 22.78 -1.04
N SER A 20 4.36 23.73 -1.33
CA SER A 20 3.49 23.66 -2.51
C SER A 20 4.28 23.68 -3.82
N ALA A 21 5.31 24.54 -3.92
CA ALA A 21 6.20 24.60 -5.07
C ALA A 21 7.00 23.30 -5.25
N ARG A 22 7.52 22.72 -4.15
CA ARG A 22 8.19 21.42 -4.13
C ARG A 22 7.25 20.29 -4.58
N LYS A 23 6.01 20.26 -4.09
CA LYS A 23 5.01 19.28 -4.52
C LYS A 23 4.65 19.46 -5.99
N ALA A 24 4.48 20.69 -6.46
CA ALA A 24 4.22 20.98 -7.86
C ALA A 24 5.37 20.54 -8.79
N SER A 25 6.63 20.70 -8.37
CA SER A 25 7.78 20.22 -9.15
C SER A 25 7.85 18.70 -9.18
N LYS A 26 7.73 18.03 -8.02
CA LYS A 26 7.73 16.56 -7.94
C LYS A 26 6.51 15.91 -8.60
N SER A 27 5.37 16.60 -8.71
CA SER A 27 4.17 16.08 -9.38
C SER A 27 4.35 15.78 -10.87
N LYS A 28 5.43 16.33 -11.46
CA LYS A 28 5.84 16.09 -12.85
C LYS A 28 6.74 14.87 -12.99
N ASN A 29 7.15 14.23 -11.89
CA ASN A 29 8.01 13.06 -11.91
C ASN A 29 7.29 11.86 -12.52
N ALA A 30 7.84 11.34 -13.62
CA ALA A 30 7.33 10.19 -14.36
C ALA A 30 7.88 8.83 -13.89
N LYS A 31 8.79 8.81 -12.91
CA LYS A 31 9.39 7.56 -12.38
C LYS A 31 8.31 6.61 -11.85
N GLY A 32 8.39 5.35 -12.23
CA GLY A 32 7.43 4.32 -11.83
C GLY A 32 6.05 4.45 -12.51
N ASN A 33 5.98 5.08 -13.69
CA ASN A 33 4.78 5.12 -14.55
C ASN A 33 3.48 5.48 -13.79
N PRO A 34 3.35 6.71 -13.26
CA PRO A 34 2.30 7.06 -12.31
C PRO A 34 0.90 7.05 -12.93
N VAL A 35 0.00 6.24 -12.36
CA VAL A 35 -1.45 6.32 -12.63
C VAL A 35 -2.05 7.36 -11.69
N LYS A 36 -2.55 8.46 -12.25
CA LYS A 36 -3.14 9.57 -11.49
C LYS A 36 -4.63 9.32 -11.26
N LEU A 37 -5.05 9.53 -10.01
CA LEU A 37 -6.43 9.35 -9.58
C LEU A 37 -7.00 10.66 -9.03
N PRO A 38 -8.34 10.80 -8.99
CA PRO A 38 -8.99 12.03 -8.54
C PRO A 38 -8.94 12.22 -7.02
N SER A 39 -8.60 11.19 -6.24
CA SER A 39 -8.62 11.24 -4.78
C SER A 39 -7.44 10.50 -4.16
N LYS A 40 -7.15 10.84 -2.90
CA LYS A 40 -6.06 10.28 -2.12
C LYS A 40 -6.27 8.79 -1.89
N ILE A 41 -5.21 8.00 -1.96
CA ILE A 41 -5.26 6.55 -1.80
C ILE A 41 -4.82 6.19 -0.39
N LEU A 42 -5.63 5.40 0.32
CA LEU A 42 -5.40 5.06 1.72
C LEU A 42 -5.06 3.59 1.94
N ALA A 43 -5.51 2.70 1.05
CA ALA A 43 -5.16 1.28 1.08
C ALA A 43 -5.16 0.70 -0.33
N VAL A 44 -4.43 -0.41 -0.49
CA VAL A 44 -4.30 -1.16 -1.73
C VAL A 44 -4.22 -2.65 -1.42
N VAL A 45 -4.81 -3.48 -2.27
CA VAL A 45 -4.68 -4.95 -2.22
C VAL A 45 -4.59 -5.51 -3.64
N PRO A 46 -3.84 -6.61 -3.87
CA PRO A 46 -3.82 -7.28 -5.16
C PRO A 46 -5.19 -7.88 -5.50
N ASP A 47 -5.48 -8.01 -6.79
CA ASP A 47 -6.60 -8.82 -7.23
C ASP A 47 -6.21 -10.31 -7.22
N PRO A 48 -6.84 -11.16 -6.38
CA PRO A 48 -6.49 -12.57 -6.31
C PRO A 48 -6.79 -13.35 -7.60
N GLN A 49 -7.59 -12.80 -8.52
CA GLN A 49 -7.92 -13.44 -9.80
C GLN A 49 -7.09 -12.90 -10.98
N SER A 50 -6.34 -11.81 -10.80
CA SER A 50 -5.60 -11.16 -11.89
C SER A 50 -4.32 -10.48 -11.42
N GLU A 51 -3.19 -10.95 -11.92
CA GLU A 51 -1.86 -10.46 -11.53
C GLU A 51 -1.57 -9.03 -12.02
N ALA A 52 -2.31 -8.55 -13.02
CA ALA A 52 -2.14 -7.21 -13.59
C ALA A 52 -3.05 -6.16 -12.93
N GLN A 53 -3.87 -6.56 -11.95
CA GLN A 53 -4.90 -5.70 -11.39
C GLN A 53 -4.80 -5.58 -9.88
N ILE A 54 -5.22 -4.41 -9.40
CA ILE A 54 -5.25 -4.08 -7.97
C ILE A 54 -6.56 -3.43 -7.62
N TYR A 55 -6.93 -3.55 -6.35
CA TYR A 55 -7.99 -2.76 -5.74
C TYR A 55 -7.38 -1.67 -4.88
N ILE A 56 -7.94 -0.47 -4.96
CA ILE A 56 -7.53 0.68 -4.15
C ILE A 56 -8.72 1.29 -3.41
N ALA A 57 -8.48 1.80 -2.21
CA ALA A 57 -9.44 2.53 -1.41
C ALA A 57 -9.11 4.02 -1.44
N GLU A 58 -10.09 4.81 -1.87
CA GLU A 58 -9.95 6.26 -1.95
C GLU A 58 -10.53 6.97 -0.72
N ALA A 59 -9.93 8.08 -0.35
CA ALA A 59 -10.46 8.97 0.68
C ALA A 59 -11.81 9.60 0.31
N ALA A 60 -12.20 9.56 -0.97
CA ALA A 60 -13.50 10.00 -1.45
C ALA A 60 -14.63 8.98 -1.18
N GLY A 61 -14.31 7.82 -0.59
CA GLY A 61 -15.31 6.82 -0.25
C GLY A 61 -15.62 5.82 -1.37
N SER A 62 -14.77 5.75 -2.38
CA SER A 62 -14.88 4.79 -3.50
C SER A 62 -13.76 3.75 -3.43
N VAL A 63 -14.07 2.53 -3.84
CA VAL A 63 -13.08 1.52 -4.19
C VAL A 63 -12.92 1.52 -5.70
N LYS A 64 -11.69 1.42 -6.21
CA LYS A 64 -11.44 1.27 -7.65
C LYS A 64 -10.62 0.03 -7.92
N ARG A 65 -10.90 -0.60 -9.06
CA ARG A 65 -10.09 -1.66 -9.64
C ARG A 65 -9.29 -1.06 -10.79
N ILE A 66 -7.98 -1.20 -10.77
CA ILE A 66 -7.07 -0.59 -11.73
C ILE A 66 -6.33 -1.70 -12.47
N ASN A 67 -6.24 -1.58 -13.79
CA ASN A 67 -5.33 -2.36 -14.61
C ASN A 67 -4.03 -1.59 -14.77
N LEU A 68 -2.95 -2.21 -14.32
CA LEU A 68 -1.61 -1.60 -14.26
C LEU A 68 -0.88 -1.62 -15.60
N GLU A 69 -1.25 -2.51 -16.53
CA GLU A 69 -0.68 -2.54 -17.87
C GLU A 69 -1.30 -1.47 -18.76
N ALA A 70 -2.63 -1.29 -18.64
CA ALA A 70 -3.36 -0.27 -19.38
C ALA A 70 -3.32 1.11 -18.69
N ASN A 71 -2.90 1.19 -17.42
CA ASN A 71 -2.97 2.40 -16.60
C ASN A 71 -4.39 3.00 -16.49
N GLU A 72 -5.41 2.14 -16.49
CA GLU A 72 -6.82 2.55 -16.54
C GLU A 72 -7.63 1.95 -15.38
N THR A 73 -8.67 2.69 -14.97
CA THR A 73 -9.65 2.21 -13.99
C THR A 73 -10.67 1.30 -14.68
N THR A 74 -10.68 0.01 -14.36
CA THR A 74 -11.58 -0.98 -14.95
C THR A 74 -12.95 -1.02 -14.27
N ALA A 75 -12.98 -0.77 -12.96
CA ALA A 75 -14.21 -0.72 -12.18
C ALA A 75 -14.15 0.35 -11.08
N THR A 76 -15.30 0.93 -10.76
CA THR A 76 -15.48 1.83 -9.62
C THR A 76 -16.67 1.34 -8.81
N TYR A 77 -16.45 1.17 -7.50
CA TYR A 77 -17.44 0.78 -6.52
C TYR A 77 -17.75 2.02 -5.67
N ALA A 78 -18.88 2.65 -5.98
CA ALA A 78 -19.32 3.85 -5.26
C ALA A 78 -19.78 3.49 -3.84
N GLY A 79 -19.30 4.24 -2.86
CA GLY A 79 -19.50 3.96 -1.45
C GLY A 79 -19.96 5.18 -0.65
N PRO A 80 -19.61 5.24 0.65
CA PRO A 80 -19.97 6.35 1.53
C PRO A 80 -19.28 7.65 1.09
N VAL A 81 -19.63 8.78 1.72
CA VAL A 81 -18.93 10.07 1.52
C VAL A 81 -17.66 10.17 2.37
N ALA A 82 -17.42 9.20 3.25
CA ALA A 82 -16.31 9.17 4.18
C ALA A 82 -15.12 8.33 3.66
N PRO A 83 -13.88 8.62 4.11
CA PRO A 83 -12.69 7.89 3.67
C PRO A 83 -12.73 6.39 3.96
N LEU A 84 -12.30 5.59 2.97
CA LEU A 84 -12.06 4.15 3.12
C LEU A 84 -10.60 3.91 3.48
N THR A 85 -10.32 3.21 4.58
CA THR A 85 -8.97 3.09 5.16
C THR A 85 -8.31 1.72 5.02
N SER A 86 -9.05 0.69 4.65
CA SER A 86 -8.51 -0.65 4.44
C SER A 86 -9.37 -1.42 3.46
N LEU A 87 -8.80 -2.48 2.88
CA LEU A 87 -9.44 -3.34 1.90
C LEU A 87 -9.19 -4.81 2.21
N ALA A 88 -10.17 -5.64 1.88
CA ALA A 88 -10.02 -7.08 1.80
C ALA A 88 -10.86 -7.59 0.63
N VAL A 89 -10.38 -8.60 -0.09
CA VAL A 89 -11.06 -9.19 -1.25
C VAL A 89 -11.29 -10.66 -0.99
N SER A 90 -12.54 -11.10 -1.16
CA SER A 90 -12.91 -12.51 -1.13
C SER A 90 -13.33 -12.94 -2.54
N PRO A 91 -12.47 -13.69 -3.26
CA PRO A 91 -12.81 -14.19 -4.59
C PRO A 91 -13.87 -15.29 -4.52
N SER A 92 -13.97 -16.03 -3.40
CA SER A 92 -14.94 -17.11 -3.21
C SER A 92 -16.38 -16.59 -3.17
N THR A 93 -16.59 -15.40 -2.59
CA THR A 93 -17.90 -14.75 -2.48
C THR A 93 -18.11 -13.61 -3.48
N ASP A 94 -17.19 -13.42 -4.42
CA ASP A 94 -17.22 -12.30 -5.37
C ASP A 94 -17.43 -10.95 -4.65
N THR A 95 -16.76 -10.74 -3.51
CA THR A 95 -17.01 -9.59 -2.63
C THR A 95 -15.73 -8.84 -2.26
N VAL A 96 -15.77 -7.52 -2.37
CA VAL A 96 -14.74 -6.62 -1.84
C VAL A 96 -15.27 -5.91 -0.60
N PHE A 97 -14.46 -5.84 0.45
CA PHE A 97 -14.77 -5.20 1.72
C PHE A 97 -13.87 -3.98 1.91
N ALA A 98 -14.39 -2.92 2.52
CA ALA A 98 -13.61 -1.75 2.91
C ALA A 98 -14.00 -1.23 4.30
N GLY A 99 -13.00 -0.99 5.15
CA GLY A 99 -13.18 -0.27 6.41
C GLY A 99 -13.34 1.23 6.17
N CYS A 100 -14.24 1.89 6.89
CA CYS A 100 -14.57 3.30 6.68
C CYS A 100 -14.47 4.13 7.96
N TRP A 101 -14.19 5.44 7.79
CA TRP A 101 -14.29 6.43 8.87
C TRP A 101 -15.73 6.69 9.35
N ASP A 102 -16.74 6.19 8.65
CA ASP A 102 -18.12 6.21 9.13
C ASP A 102 -18.43 5.10 10.15
N LYS A 103 -17.39 4.45 10.69
CA LYS A 103 -17.45 3.42 11.73
C LYS A 103 -18.08 2.10 11.27
N SER A 104 -18.24 1.95 9.95
CA SER A 104 -18.82 0.76 9.35
C SER A 104 -17.81 0.07 8.43
N VAL A 105 -18.03 -1.21 8.16
CA VAL A 105 -17.42 -1.88 7.02
C VAL A 105 -18.44 -1.90 5.88
N TRP A 106 -17.99 -1.59 4.68
CA TRP A 106 -18.80 -1.61 3.46
C TRP A 106 -18.36 -2.78 2.59
N SER A 107 -19.31 -3.37 1.87
CA SER A 107 -19.04 -4.48 0.95
C SER A 107 -19.74 -4.29 -0.38
N TRP A 108 -19.10 -4.73 -1.46
CA TRP A 108 -19.62 -4.66 -2.82
C TRP A 108 -19.42 -5.98 -3.53
N THR A 109 -20.39 -6.36 -4.36
CA THR A 109 -20.24 -7.49 -5.27
C THR A 109 -19.34 -7.09 -6.43
N ILE A 110 -18.27 -7.84 -6.67
CA ILE A 110 -17.22 -7.54 -7.64
C ILE A 110 -17.77 -7.55 -9.07
N SER A 111 -18.54 -8.58 -9.44
CA SER A 111 -19.13 -8.74 -10.77
C SER A 111 -20.14 -7.65 -11.13
N THR A 112 -21.05 -7.33 -10.21
CA THR A 112 -22.14 -6.36 -10.46
C THR A 112 -21.78 -4.93 -10.11
N ARG A 113 -20.70 -4.73 -9.34
CA ARG A 113 -20.24 -3.42 -8.81
C ARG A 113 -21.26 -2.73 -7.91
N LYS A 114 -22.26 -3.47 -7.43
CA LYS A 114 -23.31 -2.96 -6.56
C LYS A 114 -22.90 -3.09 -5.10
N LEU A 115 -23.37 -2.15 -4.31
CA LEU A 115 -23.30 -2.22 -2.86
C LEU A 115 -24.05 -3.48 -2.38
N ALA A 116 -23.37 -4.33 -1.62
CA ALA A 116 -23.93 -5.54 -1.05
C ALA A 116 -24.45 -5.29 0.37
N ARG A 117 -23.56 -5.00 1.32
CA ARG A 117 -23.91 -4.88 2.74
C ARG A 117 -23.06 -3.84 3.46
N ARG A 118 -23.65 -3.24 4.50
CA ARG A 118 -22.97 -2.38 5.48
C ARG A 118 -22.98 -3.06 6.85
N PHE A 119 -21.81 -3.25 7.45
CA PHE A 119 -21.62 -3.85 8.77
C PHE A 119 -21.44 -2.75 9.82
N GLN A 120 -22.37 -2.65 10.77
CA GLN A 120 -22.39 -1.62 11.80
C GLN A 120 -22.18 -2.21 13.19
N GLY A 121 -21.29 -1.61 13.97
CA GLY A 121 -21.04 -2.07 15.34
C GLY A 121 -19.80 -1.49 16.02
N HIS A 122 -18.85 -0.94 15.28
CA HIS A 122 -17.76 -0.16 15.84
C HIS A 122 -18.24 1.21 16.33
N SER A 123 -17.60 1.73 17.37
CA SER A 123 -17.89 3.06 17.90
C SER A 123 -16.99 4.16 17.33
N ASP A 124 -15.96 3.78 16.58
CA ASP A 124 -15.00 4.68 15.94
C ASP A 124 -14.53 4.13 14.58
N PHE A 125 -13.61 4.82 13.91
CA PHE A 125 -13.15 4.53 12.54
C PHE A 125 -12.66 3.10 12.38
N VAL A 126 -13.03 2.44 11.27
CA VAL A 126 -12.54 1.09 10.96
C VAL A 126 -11.27 1.22 10.13
N LYS A 127 -10.16 0.73 10.67
CA LYS A 127 -8.82 0.96 10.12
C LYS A 127 -8.23 -0.28 9.47
N ALA A 128 -8.58 -1.47 9.94
CA ALA A 128 -8.13 -2.73 9.36
C ALA A 128 -9.33 -3.65 9.05
N VAL A 129 -9.25 -4.38 7.94
CA VAL A 129 -10.18 -5.46 7.60
C VAL A 129 -9.40 -6.64 7.05
N ALA A 130 -9.84 -7.85 7.37
CA ALA A 130 -9.32 -9.10 6.82
C ALA A 130 -10.48 -10.09 6.63
N VAL A 131 -10.39 -10.97 5.64
CA VAL A 131 -11.43 -11.96 5.33
C VAL A 131 -10.79 -13.34 5.18
N PHE A 132 -11.45 -14.38 5.67
CA PHE A 132 -11.05 -15.77 5.50
C PHE A 132 -12.25 -16.71 5.55
N THR A 133 -12.04 -17.92 5.02
CA THR A 133 -13.04 -18.99 5.09
C THR A 133 -12.76 -19.89 6.29
N LEU A 134 -13.79 -20.17 7.11
CA LEU A 134 -13.74 -21.12 8.21
C LEU A 134 -14.88 -22.12 8.08
N GLN A 135 -14.56 -23.42 7.95
CA GLN A 135 -15.55 -24.49 7.74
C GLN A 135 -16.53 -24.20 6.57
N GLY A 136 -16.03 -23.61 5.48
CA GLY A 136 -16.84 -23.24 4.31
C GLY A 136 -17.67 -21.96 4.48
N LYS A 137 -17.56 -21.29 5.63
CA LYS A 137 -18.24 -20.02 5.91
C LYS A 137 -17.26 -18.86 5.87
N GLU A 138 -17.67 -17.77 5.26
CA GLU A 138 -16.84 -16.58 5.13
C GLU A 138 -16.96 -15.68 6.36
N ILE A 139 -15.80 -15.38 6.94
CA ILE A 139 -15.65 -14.62 8.16
C ILE A 139 -14.87 -13.36 7.85
N LEU A 140 -15.46 -12.23 8.21
CA LEU A 140 -14.83 -10.92 8.13
C LEU A 140 -14.36 -10.53 9.53
N VAL A 141 -13.15 -10.00 9.62
CA VAL A 141 -12.59 -9.44 10.85
C VAL A 141 -12.29 -7.98 10.61
N SER A 142 -12.72 -7.11 11.53
CA SER A 142 -12.46 -5.67 11.45
C SER A 142 -11.83 -5.14 12.72
N GLY A 143 -10.79 -4.34 12.57
CA GLY A 143 -10.10 -3.62 13.63
C GLY A 143 -10.37 -2.12 13.55
N SER A 144 -10.63 -1.49 14.69
CA SER A 144 -11.05 -0.09 14.76
C SER A 144 -10.22 0.75 15.72
N SER A 145 -10.27 2.07 15.50
CA SER A 145 -9.83 3.08 16.46
C SER A 145 -10.49 2.97 17.84
N ASP A 146 -11.62 2.25 17.96
CA ASP A 146 -12.28 1.97 19.25
C ASP A 146 -11.58 0.92 20.12
N ALA A 147 -10.38 0.48 19.71
CA ALA A 147 -9.55 -0.52 20.37
C ALA A 147 -10.20 -1.93 20.44
N THR A 148 -11.20 -2.19 19.60
CA THR A 148 -11.87 -3.50 19.52
C THR A 148 -11.74 -4.12 18.15
N ILE A 149 -11.77 -5.45 18.14
CA ILE A 149 -11.92 -6.25 16.92
C ILE A 149 -13.33 -6.82 16.93
N ILE A 150 -14.02 -6.76 15.79
CA ILE A 150 -15.31 -7.43 15.61
C ILE A 150 -15.16 -8.51 14.54
N VAL A 151 -15.67 -9.68 14.85
CA VAL A 151 -15.77 -10.82 13.93
C VAL A 151 -17.19 -10.90 13.42
N TRP A 152 -17.34 -10.96 12.11
CA TRP A 152 -18.62 -10.92 11.42
C TRP A 152 -18.80 -12.17 10.59
N ASP A 153 -20.05 -12.61 10.54
CA ASP A 153 -20.53 -13.51 9.51
C ASP A 153 -20.83 -12.71 8.23
N VAL A 154 -20.15 -13.03 7.13
CA VAL A 154 -20.32 -12.31 5.86
C VAL A 154 -21.72 -12.51 5.26
N GLU A 155 -22.26 -13.72 5.37
CA GLU A 155 -23.53 -14.09 4.75
C GLU A 155 -24.70 -13.38 5.44
N THR A 156 -24.78 -13.52 6.77
CA THR A 156 -25.87 -12.95 7.56
C THR A 156 -25.65 -11.47 7.87
N GLY A 157 -24.41 -11.02 7.97
CA GLY A 157 -24.05 -9.70 8.46
C GLY A 157 -24.02 -9.58 9.98
N GLU A 158 -24.19 -10.68 10.70
CA GLU A 158 -24.26 -10.68 12.17
C GLU A 158 -22.87 -10.58 12.81
N LYS A 159 -22.84 -9.96 14.00
CA LYS A 159 -21.64 -9.93 14.84
C LYS A 159 -21.54 -11.24 15.59
N LEU A 160 -20.52 -12.04 15.26
CA LEU A 160 -20.23 -13.29 15.95
C LEU A 160 -19.54 -13.00 17.29
N HIS A 161 -18.44 -12.25 17.25
CA HIS A 161 -17.62 -11.97 18.43
C HIS A 161 -17.18 -10.52 18.48
N LYS A 162 -16.97 -10.00 19.70
CA LYS A 162 -16.33 -8.71 19.93
C LYS A 162 -15.16 -8.90 20.89
N LEU A 163 -13.95 -8.74 20.37
CA LEU A 163 -12.71 -8.93 21.10
C LEU A 163 -12.21 -7.60 21.65
N LYS A 164 -11.81 -7.62 22.92
CA LYS A 164 -11.25 -6.48 23.65
C LYS A 164 -9.93 -6.91 24.27
N GLY A 165 -8.90 -6.07 24.15
CA GLY A 165 -7.60 -6.31 24.76
C GLY A 165 -6.63 -5.17 24.47
N HIS A 166 -6.66 -4.62 23.25
CA HIS A 166 -5.92 -3.41 22.91
C HIS A 166 -6.37 -2.22 23.77
N THR A 167 -5.41 -1.33 24.06
CA THR A 167 -5.67 -0.09 24.80
C THR A 167 -5.84 1.11 23.87
N ARG A 168 -5.39 0.98 22.62
CA ARG A 168 -5.50 2.01 21.58
C ARG A 168 -6.06 1.43 20.29
N GLY A 169 -6.29 2.31 19.32
CA GLY A 169 -6.86 1.96 18.02
C GLY A 169 -6.02 0.94 17.26
N ILE A 170 -6.70 -0.02 16.64
CA ILE A 170 -6.10 -1.10 15.84
C ILE A 170 -5.87 -0.59 14.43
N LEU A 171 -4.67 -0.79 13.89
CA LEU A 171 -4.25 -0.27 12.58
C LEU A 171 -4.04 -1.39 11.56
N ALA A 172 -3.58 -2.56 12.00
CA ALA A 172 -3.26 -3.69 11.15
C ALA A 172 -3.85 -5.01 11.67
N LEU A 173 -4.23 -5.88 10.75
CA LEU A 173 -4.61 -7.26 10.98
C LEU A 173 -3.83 -8.15 10.01
N ALA A 174 -3.35 -9.28 10.49
CA ALA A 174 -2.74 -10.32 9.66
C ALA A 174 -3.29 -11.69 10.06
N LEU A 175 -3.58 -12.53 9.07
CA LEU A 175 -4.01 -13.90 9.28
C LEU A 175 -2.77 -14.80 9.36
N ASP A 176 -2.80 -15.77 10.25
CA ASP A 176 -1.71 -16.75 10.36
C ASP A 176 -1.73 -17.73 9.17
N PRO A 177 -0.74 -17.70 8.25
CA PRO A 177 -0.68 -18.61 7.10
C PRO A 177 -0.64 -20.09 7.50
N ALA A 178 0.04 -20.43 8.61
CA ALA A 178 0.16 -21.81 9.08
C ALA A 178 -1.20 -22.45 9.47
N GLU A 179 -2.22 -21.63 9.71
CA GLU A 179 -3.57 -22.09 10.07
C GLU A 179 -4.60 -21.92 8.95
N LEU A 180 -4.21 -21.31 7.82
CA LEU A 180 -5.08 -21.12 6.65
C LEU A 180 -5.15 -22.36 5.76
N GLU A 181 -4.11 -23.20 5.74
CA GLU A 181 -4.02 -24.36 4.83
C GLU A 181 -4.65 -25.65 5.38
N THR A 182 -5.00 -25.70 6.67
CA THR A 182 -5.55 -26.91 7.30
C THR A 182 -6.94 -26.62 7.84
N SER A 183 -7.91 -27.50 7.54
CA SER A 183 -9.31 -27.42 8.00
C SER A 183 -9.44 -27.50 9.53
N LYS A 184 -9.02 -26.44 10.23
CA LYS A 184 -9.11 -26.30 11.67
C LYS A 184 -10.41 -25.59 12.03
N ASP A 185 -10.90 -25.85 13.24
CA ASP A 185 -12.10 -25.21 13.80
C ASP A 185 -11.87 -23.73 14.17
N SER A 186 -10.63 -23.25 14.07
CA SER A 186 -10.22 -21.89 14.39
C SER A 186 -9.06 -21.41 13.53
N VAL A 187 -8.99 -20.09 13.33
CA VAL A 187 -7.89 -19.38 12.68
C VAL A 187 -7.27 -18.40 13.66
N THR A 188 -5.95 -18.31 13.68
CA THR A 188 -5.24 -17.31 14.45
C THR A 188 -5.10 -15.99 13.67
N VAL A 189 -5.48 -14.88 14.31
CA VAL A 189 -5.36 -13.52 13.77
C VAL A 189 -4.44 -12.71 14.65
N PHE A 190 -3.49 -12.04 14.01
CA PHE A 190 -2.59 -11.08 14.64
C PHE A 190 -3.17 -9.68 14.47
N SER A 191 -3.11 -8.89 15.52
CA SER A 191 -3.53 -7.49 15.49
C SER A 191 -2.47 -6.59 16.10
N ALA A 192 -2.32 -5.42 15.50
CA ALA A 192 -1.46 -4.38 16.02
C ALA A 192 -2.04 -3.01 15.72
N GLY A 193 -1.59 -1.98 16.43
CA GLY A 193 -2.21 -0.69 16.33
C GLY A 193 -1.36 0.47 16.79
N SER A 194 -2.05 1.47 17.34
CA SER A 194 -1.43 2.67 17.90
C SER A 194 -0.73 2.39 19.24
N ASP A 195 -0.92 1.20 19.81
CA ASP A 195 -0.09 0.65 20.87
C ASP A 195 1.09 -0.13 20.28
N ARG A 196 2.06 -0.45 21.14
CA ARG A 196 3.25 -1.22 20.77
C ARG A 196 3.06 -2.73 20.84
N GLU A 197 1.84 -3.16 21.14
CA GLU A 197 1.51 -4.56 21.42
C GLU A 197 1.02 -5.22 20.15
N ILE A 198 1.63 -6.36 19.82
CA ILE A 198 1.08 -7.27 18.82
C ILE A 198 0.37 -8.39 19.60
N ARG A 199 -0.95 -8.47 19.41
CA ARG A 199 -1.82 -9.45 20.07
C ARG A 199 -2.24 -10.53 19.09
N ARG A 200 -2.51 -11.72 19.65
CA ARG A 200 -2.88 -12.92 18.89
C ARG A 200 -4.24 -13.41 19.36
N TRP A 201 -5.12 -13.71 18.42
CA TRP A 201 -6.50 -14.08 18.68
C TRP A 201 -6.82 -15.39 17.99
N THR A 202 -7.31 -16.37 18.73
CA THR A 202 -7.92 -17.57 18.14
C THR A 202 -9.38 -17.26 17.86
N ILE A 203 -9.77 -17.35 16.59
CA ILE A 203 -11.14 -17.08 16.13
C ILE A 203 -11.75 -18.36 15.59
N GLY A 204 -12.76 -18.87 16.28
CA GLY A 204 -13.63 -19.95 15.82
C GLY A 204 -15.07 -19.46 15.58
N LEU A 205 -15.91 -20.32 14.99
CA LEU A 205 -17.32 -19.97 14.75
C LEU A 205 -18.09 -19.75 16.06
N SER A 206 -17.84 -20.60 17.07
CA SER A 206 -18.56 -20.58 18.36
C SER A 206 -17.89 -19.73 19.44
N SER A 207 -16.58 -19.50 19.34
CA SER A 207 -15.82 -18.76 20.35
C SER A 207 -14.64 -18.03 19.72
N ALA A 208 -14.27 -16.89 20.30
CA ALA A 208 -13.05 -16.20 19.96
C ALA A 208 -12.39 -15.65 21.24
N SER A 209 -11.08 -15.81 21.36
CA SER A 209 -10.35 -15.48 22.57
C SER A 209 -8.90 -15.08 22.28
N GLU A 210 -8.33 -14.28 23.17
CA GLU A 210 -6.91 -13.92 23.11
C GLU A 210 -6.03 -15.11 23.48
N ILE A 211 -4.97 -15.34 22.70
CA ILE A 211 -3.93 -16.32 23.01
C ILE A 211 -3.06 -15.72 24.12
N GLN A 212 -3.12 -16.31 25.31
CA GLN A 212 -2.28 -15.90 26.42
C GLN A 212 -0.84 -16.38 26.22
N GLY A 213 0.11 -15.55 26.65
CA GLY A 213 1.53 -15.86 26.55
C GLY A 213 1.91 -17.01 27.45
N THR A 214 2.83 -17.85 26.98
CA THR A 214 3.53 -18.81 27.82
C THR A 214 4.88 -18.23 28.24
N THR A 215 5.59 -18.89 29.15
CA THR A 215 6.96 -18.54 29.51
C THR A 215 7.93 -18.56 28.34
N GLU A 216 7.61 -19.31 27.28
CA GLU A 216 8.44 -19.47 26.09
C GLU A 216 8.00 -18.56 24.93
N ALA A 217 6.73 -18.19 24.86
CA ALA A 217 6.20 -17.29 23.83
C ALA A 217 5.33 -16.19 24.47
N PRO A 218 5.92 -15.01 24.78
CA PRO A 218 5.21 -13.94 25.46
C PRO A 218 4.02 -13.43 24.61
N ALA A 219 2.92 -13.11 25.29
CA ALA A 219 1.81 -12.36 24.71
C ALA A 219 1.41 -11.27 25.72
N PRO A 220 1.32 -10.00 25.31
CA PRO A 220 1.53 -9.49 23.95
C PRO A 220 3.00 -9.50 23.50
N ILE A 221 3.24 -9.57 22.19
CA ILE A 221 4.58 -9.44 21.62
C ILE A 221 4.93 -7.94 21.59
N LEU A 222 6.07 -7.58 22.18
CA LEU A 222 6.54 -6.20 22.32
C LEU A 222 7.76 -5.95 21.44
N ALA A 223 7.55 -5.93 20.13
CA ALA A 223 8.63 -5.76 19.16
C ALA A 223 9.10 -4.31 19.02
N HIS A 224 8.20 -3.35 19.17
CA HIS A 224 8.44 -1.93 18.86
C HIS A 224 8.30 -1.02 20.08
N GLU A 225 8.84 0.19 19.97
CA GLU A 225 8.70 1.20 21.03
C GLU A 225 7.39 2.00 20.90
N THR A 226 6.86 2.10 19.68
CA THR A 226 5.68 2.90 19.35
C THR A 226 4.63 2.10 18.55
N SER A 227 3.80 2.75 17.75
CA SER A 227 2.72 2.11 17.00
C SER A 227 3.25 1.16 15.93
N VAL A 228 2.50 0.10 15.68
CA VAL A 228 2.75 -0.85 14.59
C VAL A 228 1.69 -0.63 13.52
N ASP A 229 2.14 -0.16 12.35
CA ASP A 229 1.29 0.29 11.25
C ASP A 229 0.97 -0.84 10.27
N ALA A 230 1.83 -1.85 10.12
CA ALA A 230 1.59 -3.01 9.27
C ALA A 230 2.12 -4.32 9.85
N LEU A 231 1.46 -5.42 9.47
CA LEU A 231 1.79 -6.81 9.78
C LEU A 231 1.73 -7.63 8.48
N ARG A 232 2.79 -8.37 8.16
CA ARG A 232 2.85 -9.28 7.01
C ARG A 232 3.61 -10.55 7.38
N PHE A 233 3.11 -11.69 6.93
CA PHE A 233 3.86 -12.93 6.99
C PHE A 233 4.66 -13.13 5.71
N ASP A 234 5.83 -13.73 5.85
CA ASP A 234 6.59 -14.26 4.73
C ASP A 234 6.31 -15.75 4.51
N SER A 235 7.02 -16.39 3.58
CA SER A 235 6.84 -17.82 3.27
C SER A 235 7.37 -18.76 4.35
N ASP A 236 8.20 -18.25 5.27
CA ASP A 236 8.77 -19.01 6.38
C ASP A 236 7.90 -18.90 7.65
N ASP A 237 6.70 -18.32 7.52
CA ASP A 237 5.76 -17.98 8.59
C ASP A 237 6.31 -16.97 9.63
N ASP A 238 7.38 -16.26 9.28
CA ASP A 238 7.97 -15.18 10.09
C ASP A 238 7.19 -13.88 9.87
N LEU A 239 7.13 -13.05 10.92
CA LEU A 239 6.27 -11.87 10.95
C LEU A 239 7.08 -10.60 10.73
N TRP A 240 6.83 -9.93 9.61
CA TRP A 240 7.34 -8.61 9.30
C TRP A 240 6.42 -7.52 9.83
N THR A 241 7.00 -6.56 10.55
CA THR A 241 6.29 -5.50 11.24
C THR A 241 6.86 -4.14 10.85
N ALA A 242 6.00 -3.19 10.48
CA ALA A 242 6.37 -1.80 10.19
C ALA A 242 5.87 -0.87 11.29
N SER A 243 6.69 0.08 11.73
CA SER A 243 6.37 0.94 12.87
C SER A 243 6.71 2.41 12.66
N ALA A 244 5.98 3.26 13.38
CA ALA A 244 6.30 4.67 13.55
C ALA A 244 7.56 4.91 14.42
N ASP A 245 8.18 3.88 15.01
CA ASP A 245 9.50 3.99 15.65
C ASP A 245 10.65 4.06 14.65
N LYS A 246 10.31 4.15 13.35
CA LYS A 246 11.23 4.24 12.21
C LYS A 246 12.00 2.96 11.94
N SER A 247 11.49 1.82 12.42
CA SER A 247 12.05 0.51 12.12
C SER A 247 11.04 -0.40 11.45
N VAL A 248 11.58 -1.29 10.61
CA VAL A 248 10.92 -2.53 10.20
C VAL A 248 11.65 -3.68 10.86
N LYS A 249 10.91 -4.63 11.43
CA LYS A 249 11.49 -5.79 12.08
C LYS A 249 10.93 -7.07 11.48
N CYS A 250 11.77 -8.09 11.39
CA CYS A 250 11.35 -9.47 11.16
C CYS A 250 11.39 -10.20 12.50
N LEU A 251 10.26 -10.79 12.88
CA LEU A 251 10.10 -11.56 14.10
C LEU A 251 10.00 -13.04 13.75
N SER A 252 11.00 -13.82 14.17
CA SER A 252 11.06 -15.22 13.77
C SER A 252 10.14 -16.09 14.61
N ARG A 253 9.21 -16.79 13.97
CA ARG A 253 8.30 -17.74 14.63
C ARG A 253 9.07 -18.88 15.29
N ALA A 254 10.09 -19.41 14.61
CA ALA A 254 10.94 -20.49 15.14
C ALA A 254 11.71 -20.08 16.41
N ARG A 255 11.94 -18.77 16.58
CA ARG A 255 12.60 -18.18 17.75
C ARG A 255 11.60 -17.48 18.68
N ASN A 256 10.36 -17.95 18.74
CA ASN A 256 9.32 -17.40 19.63
C ASN A 256 9.04 -15.91 19.45
N TRP A 257 9.06 -15.43 18.20
CA TRP A 257 8.84 -14.03 17.84
C TRP A 257 9.95 -13.08 18.31
N GLU A 258 11.16 -13.60 18.53
CA GLU A 258 12.35 -12.78 18.72
C GLU A 258 12.70 -12.00 17.45
N GLU A 259 13.28 -10.81 17.65
CA GLU A 259 13.83 -10.00 16.57
C GLU A 259 14.99 -10.74 15.88
N ASP A 260 14.83 -10.98 14.59
CA ASP A 260 15.85 -11.57 13.74
C ASP A 260 16.56 -10.51 12.89
N THR A 261 15.77 -9.70 12.18
CA THR A 261 16.26 -8.63 11.30
C THR A 261 15.63 -7.29 11.67
N ARG A 262 16.42 -6.20 11.60
CA ARG A 262 15.97 -4.83 11.84
C ARG A 262 16.46 -3.88 10.76
N LEU A 263 15.54 -3.14 10.15
CA LEU A 263 15.79 -2.17 9.08
C LEU A 263 15.44 -0.76 9.55
N GLU A 264 16.45 0.11 9.62
CA GLU A 264 16.32 1.49 10.12
C GLU A 264 15.92 2.47 9.02
N HIS A 265 14.98 3.36 9.33
CA HIS A 265 14.44 4.36 8.42
C HIS A 265 14.58 5.78 9.00
N PRO A 266 14.58 6.83 8.17
CA PRO A 266 14.67 8.21 8.67
C PRO A 266 13.36 8.73 9.27
N ASP A 267 12.21 8.16 8.88
CA ASP A 267 10.86 8.53 9.33
C ASP A 267 9.96 7.29 9.47
N PHE A 268 8.67 7.50 9.76
CA PHE A 268 7.70 6.46 10.06
C PHE A 268 7.50 5.52 8.87
N VAL A 269 7.54 4.21 9.14
CA VAL A 269 7.28 3.19 8.12
C VAL A 269 5.81 2.80 8.16
N ARG A 270 5.18 2.72 6.99
CA ARG A 270 3.74 2.47 6.85
C ARG A 270 3.39 1.08 6.39
N ASP A 271 4.20 0.50 5.52
CA ASP A 271 3.96 -0.84 5.01
C ASP A 271 5.29 -1.52 4.65
N VAL A 272 5.23 -2.85 4.60
CA VAL A 272 6.35 -3.72 4.24
C VAL A 272 5.81 -4.84 3.37
N VAL A 273 6.56 -5.26 2.36
CA VAL A 273 6.27 -6.47 1.57
C VAL A 273 7.57 -7.23 1.32
N VAL A 274 7.48 -8.55 1.23
CA VAL A 274 8.65 -9.43 1.06
C VAL A 274 8.53 -10.15 -0.28
N ASP A 275 9.56 -10.02 -1.11
CA ASP A 275 9.72 -10.74 -2.38
C ASP A 275 10.69 -11.91 -2.18
N GLU A 276 10.14 -13.11 -2.02
CA GLU A 276 10.92 -14.33 -1.82
C GLU A 276 11.70 -14.76 -3.06
N GLU A 277 11.17 -14.49 -4.25
CA GLU A 277 11.83 -14.86 -5.51
C GLU A 277 13.14 -14.09 -5.70
N GLY A 278 13.14 -12.81 -5.31
CA GLY A 278 14.31 -11.94 -5.41
C GLY A 278 15.15 -11.84 -4.14
N GLY A 279 14.64 -12.34 -3.00
CA GLY A 279 15.26 -12.12 -1.71
C GLY A 279 15.25 -10.64 -1.29
N TRP A 280 14.19 -9.91 -1.66
CA TRP A 280 14.06 -8.48 -1.38
C TRP A 280 13.00 -8.21 -0.32
N VAL A 281 13.23 -7.20 0.51
CA VAL A 281 12.22 -6.60 1.37
C VAL A 281 11.99 -5.18 0.88
N VAL A 282 10.73 -4.82 0.63
CA VAL A 282 10.38 -3.48 0.18
C VAL A 282 9.57 -2.77 1.26
N THR A 283 9.95 -1.54 1.58
CA THR A 283 9.32 -0.76 2.65
C THR A 283 8.83 0.58 2.14
N ALA A 284 7.68 1.01 2.66
CA ALA A 284 7.05 2.30 2.35
C ALA A 284 7.19 3.22 3.55
N CYS A 285 7.78 4.40 3.33
CA CYS A 285 8.04 5.35 4.38
C CYS A 285 7.25 6.65 4.17
N ARG A 286 7.00 7.34 5.28
CA ARG A 286 6.33 8.65 5.29
C ARG A 286 7.12 9.74 4.55
N ASP A 287 8.43 9.54 4.41
CA ASP A 287 9.33 10.45 3.70
C ASP A 287 9.23 10.41 2.16
N GLU A 288 8.16 9.81 1.63
CA GLU A 288 7.82 9.74 0.20
C GLU A 288 8.63 8.68 -0.58
N GLU A 289 9.55 7.97 0.07
CA GLU A 289 10.45 7.02 -0.58
C GLU A 289 10.01 5.56 -0.36
N VAL A 290 10.27 4.75 -1.38
CA VAL A 290 10.13 3.28 -1.33
C VAL A 290 11.52 2.67 -1.35
N ARG A 291 11.85 1.87 -0.34
CA ARG A 291 13.21 1.32 -0.16
C ARG A 291 13.22 -0.17 -0.41
N VAL A 292 14.25 -0.65 -1.09
CA VAL A 292 14.51 -2.05 -1.37
C VAL A 292 15.71 -2.48 -0.55
N TRP A 293 15.53 -3.51 0.26
CA TRP A 293 16.51 -4.09 1.17
C TRP A 293 16.77 -5.53 0.78
N GLU A 294 17.99 -6.00 0.97
CA GLU A 294 18.32 -7.41 0.82
C GLU A 294 17.85 -8.19 2.05
N LYS A 295 17.00 -9.21 1.88
CA LYS A 295 16.41 -10.02 2.98
C LYS A 295 17.49 -10.69 3.84
N SER A 296 18.54 -11.22 3.22
CA SER A 296 19.60 -11.98 3.90
C SER A 296 20.56 -11.14 4.74
N SER A 297 20.84 -9.90 4.32
CA SER A 297 21.83 -9.04 4.95
C SER A 297 21.23 -7.86 5.71
N GLY A 298 19.97 -7.53 5.44
CA GLY A 298 19.31 -6.31 5.93
C GLY A 298 19.90 -5.02 5.36
N LYS A 299 20.76 -5.10 4.34
CA LYS A 299 21.41 -3.93 3.74
C LYS A 299 20.46 -3.23 2.77
N LEU A 300 20.46 -1.90 2.82
CA LEU A 300 19.77 -1.08 1.83
C LEU A 300 20.41 -1.28 0.45
N HIS A 301 19.62 -1.73 -0.52
CA HIS A 301 20.05 -1.98 -1.89
C HIS A 301 19.72 -0.78 -2.80
N HIS A 302 18.48 -0.30 -2.78
CA HIS A 302 18.05 0.83 -3.62
C HIS A 302 16.93 1.65 -2.98
N VAL A 303 16.75 2.89 -3.46
CA VAL A 303 15.69 3.80 -3.03
C VAL A 303 14.97 4.34 -4.26
N PHE A 304 13.72 3.94 -4.44
CA PHE A 304 12.84 4.49 -5.45
C PHE A 304 12.29 5.85 -5.00
N THR A 305 12.53 6.85 -5.84
CA THR A 305 12.07 8.23 -5.63
C THR A 305 11.05 8.59 -6.70
N GLY A 306 9.84 8.97 -6.30
CA GLY A 306 8.72 9.13 -7.22
C GLY A 306 7.59 9.95 -6.63
N HIS A 307 7.10 9.48 -5.49
CA HIS A 307 6.04 10.13 -4.73
C HIS A 307 6.49 11.48 -4.17
N PHE A 308 5.50 12.31 -3.86
CA PHE A 308 5.71 13.63 -3.26
C PHE A 308 4.87 13.88 -2.01
N GLU A 309 4.24 12.82 -1.51
CA GLU A 309 3.57 12.72 -0.22
C GLU A 309 3.81 11.31 0.36
N GLU A 310 3.34 11.06 1.58
CA GLU A 310 3.53 9.77 2.27
C GLU A 310 3.03 8.58 1.45
N VAL A 311 3.82 7.50 1.42
CA VAL A 311 3.43 6.23 0.79
C VAL A 311 2.60 5.45 1.80
N THR A 312 1.35 5.13 1.45
CA THR A 312 0.35 4.57 2.37
C THR A 312 0.28 3.05 2.34
N GLY A 313 0.66 2.42 1.23
CA GLY A 313 0.61 0.97 1.11
C GLY A 313 1.47 0.43 -0.03
N LEU A 314 1.79 -0.85 0.07
CA LEU A 314 2.56 -1.59 -0.91
C LEU A 314 1.82 -2.87 -1.30
N VAL A 315 1.95 -3.26 -2.56
CA VAL A 315 1.54 -4.58 -3.03
C VAL A 315 2.66 -5.18 -3.84
N LEU A 316 3.07 -6.38 -3.47
CA LEU A 316 3.90 -7.21 -4.33
C LEU A 316 2.98 -7.95 -5.30
N LEU A 317 3.26 -7.82 -6.59
CA LEU A 317 2.64 -8.58 -7.65
C LEU A 317 3.57 -9.70 -8.10
N PRO A 318 3.02 -10.78 -8.69
CA PRO A 318 3.83 -11.77 -9.40
C PRO A 318 4.74 -11.11 -10.43
N SER A 319 5.83 -11.79 -10.81
CA SER A 319 6.89 -11.28 -11.70
C SER A 319 7.81 -10.20 -11.10
N GLN A 320 7.96 -10.19 -9.76
CA GLN A 320 8.84 -9.29 -9.03
C GLN A 320 8.54 -7.80 -9.29
N LYS A 321 7.26 -7.44 -9.27
CA LYS A 321 6.82 -6.04 -9.42
C LYS A 321 6.21 -5.57 -8.12
N VAL A 322 6.65 -4.42 -7.64
CA VAL A 322 6.03 -3.77 -6.48
C VAL A 322 5.25 -2.54 -6.91
N VAL A 323 4.05 -2.42 -6.37
CA VAL A 323 3.18 -1.27 -6.54
C VAL A 323 3.16 -0.47 -5.26
N SER A 324 3.37 0.83 -5.38
CA SER A 324 3.23 1.77 -4.27
C SER A 324 2.07 2.72 -4.50
N VAL A 325 1.33 2.99 -3.43
CA VAL A 325 0.23 3.96 -3.42
C VAL A 325 0.50 5.06 -2.41
N SER A 326 0.05 6.27 -2.70
CA SER A 326 0.30 7.43 -1.85
C SER A 326 -0.92 8.34 -1.75
N ILE A 327 -0.94 9.17 -0.70
CA ILE A 327 -1.92 10.25 -0.56
C ILE A 327 -1.74 11.35 -1.63
N ASP A 328 -0.66 11.31 -2.42
CA ASP A 328 -0.48 12.14 -3.62
C ASP A 328 -1.44 11.78 -4.77
N ALA A 329 -2.32 10.80 -4.57
CA ALA A 329 -3.27 10.26 -5.53
C ALA A 329 -2.61 9.59 -6.75
N THR A 330 -1.42 9.04 -6.57
CA THR A 330 -0.73 8.25 -7.59
C THR A 330 -0.51 6.80 -7.16
N VAL A 331 -0.66 5.91 -8.14
CA VAL A 331 -0.19 4.53 -8.07
C VAL A 331 1.06 4.43 -8.93
N ARG A 332 2.16 3.92 -8.40
CA ARG A 332 3.42 3.74 -9.13
C ARG A 332 3.86 2.28 -9.10
N GLN A 333 4.55 1.87 -10.15
CA GLN A 333 5.05 0.51 -10.36
C GLN A 333 6.56 0.51 -10.41
N TRP A 334 7.18 -0.46 -9.73
CA TRP A 334 8.63 -0.61 -9.68
C TRP A 334 9.00 -2.06 -9.93
N SER A 335 10.02 -2.29 -10.78
CA SER A 335 10.54 -3.63 -11.04
C SER A 335 11.62 -3.98 -10.02
N LEU A 336 11.54 -5.17 -9.45
CA LEU A 336 12.52 -5.75 -8.55
C LEU A 336 13.43 -6.78 -9.25
N LYS A 337 13.26 -6.95 -10.57
CA LYS A 337 14.17 -7.79 -11.36
C LYS A 337 15.58 -7.23 -11.29
N ALA A 338 16.57 -8.11 -11.13
CA ALA A 338 17.96 -7.71 -10.95
C ALA A 338 18.47 -6.77 -12.07
N THR A 339 18.06 -7.00 -13.32
CA THR A 339 18.43 -6.15 -14.47
C THR A 339 17.88 -4.74 -14.34
N ASP A 340 16.61 -4.63 -13.97
CA ASP A 340 15.89 -3.37 -13.91
C ASP A 340 16.31 -2.57 -12.68
N LEU A 341 16.57 -3.25 -11.55
CA LEU A 341 17.17 -2.65 -10.36
C LEU A 341 18.57 -2.12 -10.64
N ALA A 342 19.43 -2.87 -11.34
CA ALA A 342 20.76 -2.40 -11.71
C ALA A 342 20.69 -1.16 -12.60
N GLN A 343 19.75 -1.12 -13.55
CA GLN A 343 19.49 0.07 -14.35
C GLN A 343 19.01 1.25 -13.49
N ALA A 344 18.05 1.03 -12.59
CA ALA A 344 17.52 2.06 -11.71
C ALA A 344 18.59 2.64 -10.76
N ILE A 345 19.48 1.79 -10.25
CA ILE A 345 20.64 2.21 -9.44
C ILE A 345 21.55 3.11 -10.26
N LYS A 346 21.93 2.68 -11.47
CA LYS A 346 22.79 3.48 -12.36
C LYS A 346 22.15 4.84 -12.68
N GLU A 347 20.86 4.87 -13.00
CA GLU A 347 20.14 6.11 -13.28
C GLU A 347 20.11 7.04 -12.05
N ALA A 348 19.89 6.50 -10.85
CA ALA A 348 19.93 7.28 -9.61
C ALA A 348 21.35 7.80 -9.29
N GLU A 349 22.40 7.06 -9.63
CA GLU A 349 23.79 7.51 -9.48
C GLU A 349 24.15 8.60 -10.50
N ASP A 350 23.74 8.44 -11.75
CA ASP A 350 23.98 9.43 -12.82
C ASP A 350 23.29 10.76 -12.49
N GLU A 351 22.04 10.72 -11.99
CA GLU A 351 21.33 11.91 -11.50
C GLU A 351 22.03 12.59 -10.33
N LYS A 352 22.53 11.81 -9.34
CA LYS A 352 23.30 12.35 -8.22
C LYS A 352 24.62 12.99 -8.67
N GLN A 353 25.21 12.50 -9.76
CA GLN A 353 26.42 13.05 -10.36
C GLN A 353 26.14 14.22 -11.32
N GLY A 354 24.87 14.62 -11.52
CA GLY A 354 24.49 15.70 -12.43
C GLY A 354 24.69 15.37 -13.91
N LYS A 355 24.83 14.09 -14.26
CA LYS A 355 24.85 13.63 -15.65
C LYS A 355 23.41 13.47 -16.11
N GLU A 356 22.77 14.56 -16.52
CA GLU A 356 21.54 14.45 -17.29
C GLU A 356 21.87 13.66 -18.57
N LYS A 357 21.12 12.60 -18.87
CA LYS A 357 21.20 11.93 -20.16
C LYS A 357 20.98 13.01 -21.23
N GLU A 358 22.01 13.34 -22.01
CA GLU A 358 21.82 13.99 -23.29
C GLU A 358 20.82 13.10 -24.04
N LYS A 359 19.60 13.60 -24.20
CA LYS A 359 18.67 12.98 -25.13
C LYS A 359 19.38 13.04 -26.48
N GLU A 360 19.68 11.87 -27.05
CA GLU A 360 20.04 11.80 -28.46
C GLU A 360 19.05 12.67 -29.23
N PRO A 361 19.50 13.63 -30.05
CA PRO A 361 18.59 14.47 -30.77
C PRO A 361 17.70 13.54 -31.59
N GLU A 362 16.39 13.59 -31.32
CA GLU A 362 15.41 13.02 -32.22
C GLU A 362 15.80 13.49 -33.61
N ASN A 363 16.15 12.53 -34.47
CA ASN A 363 16.40 12.77 -35.86
C ASN A 363 15.09 13.33 -36.41
N LYS A 364 14.96 14.66 -36.43
CA LYS A 364 13.91 15.37 -37.14
C LYS A 364 14.16 15.04 -38.60
N GLY A 365 13.57 13.92 -39.03
CA GLY A 365 13.45 13.57 -40.42
C GLY A 365 12.96 14.81 -41.14
N SER A 366 13.75 15.25 -42.10
CA SER A 366 13.49 16.37 -42.99
C SER A 366 12.01 16.38 -43.39
N ILE A 367 11.25 17.33 -42.86
CA ILE A 367 9.96 17.70 -43.43
C ILE A 367 10.28 18.82 -44.41
N MET A 368 10.81 18.43 -45.57
CA MET A 368 10.55 19.15 -46.81
C MET A 368 9.76 18.17 -47.66
N THR A 369 8.55 18.56 -48.03
CA THR A 369 7.78 17.78 -49.00
C THR A 369 8.47 17.89 -50.36
N ALA A 370 8.42 16.84 -51.17
CA ALA A 370 9.00 16.83 -52.52
C ALA A 370 8.48 17.96 -53.43
N GLU A 371 7.36 18.58 -53.05
CA GLU A 371 6.74 19.72 -53.71
C GLU A 371 7.48 21.04 -53.39
N GLU A 372 7.95 21.23 -52.15
CA GLU A 372 8.75 22.40 -51.75
C GLU A 372 10.18 22.37 -52.35
N GLU A 373 10.74 21.17 -52.55
CA GLU A 373 12.05 21.01 -53.21
C GLU A 373 11.98 21.27 -54.73
N ALA A 374 10.83 21.00 -55.35
CA ALA A 374 10.58 21.30 -56.77
C ALA A 374 10.36 22.80 -57.02
N GLU A 375 9.63 23.50 -56.14
CA GLU A 375 9.43 24.95 -56.26
C GLU A 375 10.74 25.74 -56.04
N LEU A 376 11.61 25.28 -55.14
CA LEU A 376 12.94 25.88 -54.93
C LEU A 376 13.88 25.68 -56.14
N ALA A 377 13.75 24.55 -56.84
CA ALA A 377 14.54 24.28 -58.05
C ALA A 377 14.09 25.14 -59.24
N GLU A 378 12.80 25.44 -59.38
CA GLU A 378 12.30 26.42 -60.37
C GLU A 378 12.74 27.84 -60.04
N LEU A 379 12.72 28.25 -58.76
CA LEU A 379 13.14 29.60 -58.35
C LEU A 379 14.64 29.87 -58.58
N MET A 380 15.47 28.83 -58.56
CA MET A 380 16.92 28.92 -58.75
C MET A 380 17.36 28.71 -60.21
N GLY A 381 16.43 28.44 -61.13
CA GLY A 381 16.70 28.18 -62.55
C GLY A 381 16.66 29.41 -63.47
N ASP A 382 16.15 30.55 -63.00
CA ASP A 382 15.97 31.78 -63.81
C ASP A 382 17.01 32.85 -63.47
N SER A 383 18.29 32.48 -63.50
CA SER A 383 19.38 33.46 -63.58
C SER A 383 20.52 32.96 -64.45
N ASP A 384 20.39 33.17 -65.75
CA ASP A 384 21.52 33.37 -66.68
C ASP A 384 21.18 34.44 -67.73
#